data_AF-A0A914YQB7-F1
#
_entry.id   AF-A0A914YQB7-F1
#
_cell.length_a   1.000
_cell.length_b   1.000
_cell.length_c   1.000
_cell.angle_alpha   90.00
_cell.angle_beta   90.00
_cell.angle_gamma   90.00
#
_symmetry.space_group_name_H-M   'P 1'
#
loop_
_entity.id
_entity.type
_entity.pdbx_description
1 polymer ?
#
loop_
_entity_poly.entity_id
_entity_poly.type
_entity_poly.pdbx_seq_one_letter_code
_entity_poly.pdbx_strand_id
1 'polypeptide(L)'
;MSLYEVSVHEAGLTEMKHFDKAFRNAYVSPPWQTSKIVHHQRWNPYTIEGGSTLAIAGENFAIVATDTRMSQHDVNVMNREAEKVHDLNKSIILATAGFYGDVLQLRRVLQARLHKYRFDYRTDMTVDLCAELLSRNLYYRRFFPYYTGALLAGVDEDGKSF
;
A
#
# COMPACT_ATOMS: atom_id res chain seq x y z
N MET A 1 10.08 45.76 -56.92
CA MET A 1 10.11 44.39 -56.40
C MET A 1 10.21 44.51 -54.89
N SER A 2 9.12 44.16 -54.19
CA SER A 2 8.77 44.64 -52.85
C SER A 2 9.64 43.99 -51.77
N LEU A 3 10.00 44.73 -50.71
CA LEU A 3 10.74 44.25 -49.52
C LEU A 3 10.13 42.99 -48.89
N TYR A 4 8.85 42.72 -49.17
CA TYR A 4 8.12 41.53 -48.76
C TYR A 4 8.62 40.24 -49.43
N GLU A 5 9.01 40.27 -50.71
CA GLU A 5 9.50 39.07 -51.44
C GLU A 5 10.88 38.63 -50.96
N VAL A 6 11.74 39.57 -50.57
CA VAL A 6 13.08 39.28 -50.03
C VAL A 6 12.98 38.62 -48.65
N SER A 7 12.07 39.09 -47.80
CA SER A 7 11.83 38.52 -46.47
C SER A 7 11.26 37.09 -46.55
N VAL A 8 10.35 36.81 -47.47
CA VAL A 8 9.79 35.46 -47.70
C VAL A 8 10.87 34.50 -48.22
N HIS A 9 11.78 34.98 -49.06
CA HIS A 9 12.89 34.18 -49.60
C HIS A 9 13.96 33.86 -48.54
N GLU A 10 14.28 34.80 -47.64
CA GLU A 10 15.18 34.57 -46.50
C GLU A 10 14.56 33.65 -45.45
N ALA A 11 13.25 33.76 -45.21
CA ALA A 11 12.51 32.85 -44.34
C ALA A 11 12.57 31.40 -44.88
N GLY A 12 12.35 31.20 -46.20
CA GLY A 12 12.44 29.89 -46.84
C GLY A 12 13.84 29.25 -46.77
N LEU A 13 14.90 30.06 -46.93
CA LEU A 13 16.29 29.59 -46.74
C LEU A 13 16.58 29.18 -45.30
N THR A 14 15.97 29.86 -44.33
CA THR A 14 16.14 29.57 -42.90
C THR A 14 15.42 28.27 -42.52
N GLU A 15 14.20 28.06 -43.04
CA GLU A 15 13.46 26.81 -42.86
C GLU A 15 14.19 25.62 -43.51
N MET A 16 14.76 25.80 -44.71
CA MET A 16 15.51 24.76 -45.40
C MET A 16 16.77 24.33 -44.63
N LYS A 17 17.48 25.29 -44.01
CA LYS A 17 18.61 24.99 -43.10
C LYS A 17 18.15 24.26 -41.84
N HIS A 18 17.00 24.62 -41.29
CA HIS A 18 16.41 23.96 -40.13
C HIS A 18 16.02 22.52 -40.46
N PHE A 19 15.44 22.31 -41.64
CA PHE A 19 15.06 21.00 -42.17
C PHE A 19 16.30 20.12 -42.38
N ASP A 20 17.35 20.63 -43.02
CA ASP A 20 18.58 19.87 -43.27
C ASP A 20 19.28 19.47 -41.95
N LYS A 21 19.26 20.37 -40.95
CA LYS A 21 19.74 20.08 -39.60
C LYS A 21 18.89 19.00 -38.90
N ALA A 22 17.57 19.09 -38.99
CA ALA A 22 16.66 18.09 -38.42
C ALA A 22 16.85 16.71 -39.09
N PHE A 23 17.05 16.69 -40.41
CA PHE A 23 17.33 15.48 -41.18
C PHE A 23 18.65 14.83 -40.75
N ARG A 24 19.73 15.61 -40.63
CA ARG A 24 21.02 15.10 -40.14
C ARG A 24 20.91 14.54 -38.72
N ASN A 25 20.19 15.22 -37.83
CA ASN A 25 19.95 14.72 -36.47
C ASN A 25 19.17 13.40 -36.46
N ALA A 26 18.17 13.25 -37.34
CA ALA A 26 17.40 12.01 -37.46
C ALA A 26 18.24 10.83 -37.98
N TYR A 27 19.26 11.08 -38.82
CA TYR A 27 20.19 10.05 -39.27
C TYR A 27 21.24 9.67 -38.21
N VAL A 28 21.76 10.65 -37.47
CA VAL A 28 22.80 10.43 -36.44
C VAL A 28 22.23 9.77 -35.18
N SER A 29 20.98 10.08 -34.82
CA SER A 29 20.33 9.51 -33.64
C SER A 29 18.85 9.32 -33.93
N PRO A 30 18.49 8.26 -34.66
CA PRO A 30 17.10 8.02 -34.99
C PRO A 30 16.26 7.84 -33.72
N PRO A 31 15.07 8.47 -33.62
CA PRO A 31 14.19 8.31 -32.47
C PRO A 31 13.82 6.85 -32.16
N TRP A 32 13.89 5.97 -33.18
CA TRP A 32 13.65 4.53 -33.07
C TRP A 32 14.88 3.71 -32.66
N GLN A 33 16.08 4.31 -32.70
CA GLN A 33 17.34 3.68 -32.31
C GLN A 33 17.76 4.06 -30.88
N THR A 34 17.09 5.04 -30.27
CA THR A 34 17.20 5.28 -28.82
C THR A 34 16.78 4.02 -28.08
N SER A 35 17.64 3.50 -27.19
CA SER A 35 17.26 2.41 -26.30
C SER A 35 16.12 2.90 -25.40
N LYS A 36 14.88 2.53 -25.76
CA LYS A 36 13.80 2.57 -24.78
C LYS A 36 14.15 1.49 -23.77
N ILE A 37 14.58 1.89 -22.57
CA ILE A 37 14.64 0.98 -21.44
C ILE A 37 13.20 0.54 -21.19
N VAL A 38 12.82 -0.58 -21.79
CA VAL A 38 11.58 -1.26 -21.45
C VAL A 38 11.83 -1.80 -20.06
N HIS A 39 11.39 -1.05 -19.05
CA HIS A 39 11.31 -1.58 -17.69
C HIS A 39 10.32 -2.73 -17.76
N HIS A 40 10.80 -3.96 -17.96
CA HIS A 40 10.01 -5.14 -17.72
C HIS A 40 9.50 -5.02 -16.29
N GLN A 41 8.19 -4.85 -16.13
CA GLN A 41 7.60 -4.89 -14.79
C GLN A 41 7.84 -6.29 -14.25
N ARG A 42 8.82 -6.40 -13.35
CA ARG A 42 9.04 -7.62 -12.58
C ARG A 42 7.81 -7.81 -11.70
N TRP A 43 7.39 -9.05 -11.52
CA TRP A 43 6.29 -9.37 -10.62
C TRP A 43 6.65 -8.90 -9.20
N ASN A 44 5.77 -8.09 -8.59
CA ASN A 44 5.87 -7.67 -7.20
C ASN A 44 4.86 -8.47 -6.37
N PRO A 45 5.28 -9.17 -5.30
CA PRO A 45 4.38 -9.91 -4.42
C PRO A 45 3.38 -9.02 -3.66
N TYR A 46 3.68 -7.73 -3.49
CA TYR A 46 2.88 -6.82 -2.69
C TYR A 46 2.07 -5.84 -3.54
N THR A 47 0.86 -5.55 -3.07
CA THR A 47 0.02 -4.45 -3.54
C THR A 47 -0.33 -3.58 -2.33
N ILE A 48 -0.62 -2.29 -2.56
CA ILE A 48 -1.08 -1.38 -1.51
C ILE A 48 -2.53 -1.04 -1.77
N GLU A 49 -3.42 -1.54 -0.90
CA GLU A 49 -4.84 -1.22 -0.97
C GLU A 49 -5.24 -0.01 -0.12
N GLY A 50 -4.26 0.57 0.58
CA GLY A 50 -4.41 1.75 1.41
C GLY A 50 -5.16 1.46 2.71
N GLY A 51 -5.99 2.41 3.11
CA GLY A 51 -6.74 2.38 4.36
C GLY A 51 -6.10 3.18 5.48
N SER A 52 -6.94 3.55 6.43
CA SER A 52 -6.58 4.31 7.61
C SER A 52 -7.34 3.76 8.80
N THR A 53 -6.60 3.48 9.87
CA THR A 53 -7.12 2.95 11.11
C THR A 53 -6.71 3.86 12.26
N LEU A 54 -7.59 3.99 13.24
CA LEU A 54 -7.39 4.81 14.43
C LEU A 54 -8.01 4.09 15.62
N ALA A 55 -7.37 4.21 16.78
CA ALA A 55 -7.95 3.79 18.04
C ALA A 55 -7.73 4.83 19.14
N ILE A 56 -8.67 4.86 20.09
CA ILE A 56 -8.63 5.71 21.28
C ILE A 56 -8.92 4.82 22.49
N ALA A 57 -7.99 4.81 23.42
CA ALA A 57 -8.13 4.19 24.74
C ALA A 57 -8.76 5.20 25.71
N GLY A 58 -9.87 4.81 26.33
CA GLY A 58 -10.56 5.52 27.42
C GLY A 58 -10.28 4.87 28.78
N GLU A 59 -11.02 5.26 29.81
CA GLU A 59 -10.82 4.69 31.14
C GLU A 59 -11.26 3.22 31.20
N ASN A 60 -12.45 2.91 30.66
CA ASN A 60 -13.06 1.56 30.68
C ASN A 60 -13.52 1.08 29.29
N PHE A 61 -13.02 1.69 28.21
CA PHE A 61 -13.41 1.36 26.85
C PHE A 61 -12.27 1.64 25.87
N ALA A 62 -12.25 0.92 24.75
CA ALA A 62 -11.42 1.23 23.60
C ALA A 62 -12.32 1.41 22.37
N ILE A 63 -12.13 2.50 21.63
CA ILE A 63 -12.83 2.75 20.37
C ILE A 63 -11.85 2.53 19.24
N VAL A 64 -12.26 1.75 18.24
CA VAL A 64 -11.50 1.49 17.02
C VAL A 64 -12.34 1.92 15.83
N ALA A 65 -11.75 2.70 14.93
CA ALA A 65 -12.38 3.17 13.71
C ALA A 65 -11.46 2.96 12.51
N THR A 66 -12.05 2.56 11.39
CA THR A 66 -11.33 2.37 10.13
C THR A 66 -12.16 2.90 8.97
N ASP A 67 -11.50 3.29 7.90
CA ASP A 67 -12.19 3.48 6.62
C ASP A 67 -12.60 2.11 6.03
N THR A 68 -13.57 2.14 5.12
CA THR A 68 -14.10 0.92 4.47
C THR A 68 -13.67 0.79 3.00
N ARG A 69 -12.96 1.79 2.47
CA ARG A 69 -12.56 1.81 1.06
C ARG A 69 -11.33 0.94 0.84
N MET A 70 -11.36 0.10 -0.19
CA MET A 70 -10.22 -0.69 -0.65
C MET A 70 -9.94 -0.33 -2.11
N SER A 71 -8.79 0.29 -2.37
CA SER A 71 -8.34 0.68 -3.71
C SER A 71 -7.25 -0.24 -4.23
N GLN A 72 -6.98 -0.22 -5.53
CA GLN A 72 -5.84 -0.88 -6.15
C GLN A 72 -5.06 0.15 -6.96
N HIS A 73 -3.77 0.28 -6.67
CA HIS A 73 -2.85 1.20 -7.34
C HIS A 73 -3.37 2.64 -7.46
N ASP A 74 -4.08 3.12 -6.44
CA ASP A 74 -4.66 4.48 -6.32
C ASP A 74 -5.70 4.90 -7.37
N VAL A 75 -5.92 4.11 -8.43
CA VAL A 75 -6.85 4.45 -9.53
C VAL A 75 -8.16 3.68 -9.45
N ASN A 76 -8.13 2.42 -9.03
CA ASN A 76 -9.30 1.56 -9.06
C ASN A 76 -9.86 1.33 -7.65
N VAL A 77 -11.18 1.44 -7.45
CA VAL A 77 -11.82 1.09 -6.18
C VAL A 77 -12.36 -0.32 -6.29
N MET A 78 -11.72 -1.27 -5.60
CA MET A 78 -12.12 -2.68 -5.61
C MET A 78 -13.37 -2.92 -4.76
N ASN A 79 -13.40 -2.31 -3.56
CA ASN A 79 -14.53 -2.43 -2.64
C ASN A 79 -14.72 -1.11 -1.87
N ARG A 80 -15.96 -0.76 -1.57
CA ARG A 80 -16.32 0.41 -0.74
C ARG A 80 -16.68 0.02 0.70
N GLU A 81 -16.87 -1.27 0.96
CA GLU A 81 -17.32 -1.84 2.23
C GLU A 81 -16.39 -3.01 2.63
N ALA A 82 -15.08 -2.79 2.58
CA ALA A 82 -14.10 -3.76 3.04
C ALA A 82 -13.95 -3.71 4.56
N GLU A 83 -14.05 -4.87 5.20
CA GLU A 83 -13.83 -5.03 6.64
C GLU A 83 -12.33 -4.99 6.95
N LYS A 84 -11.91 -4.04 7.80
CA LYS A 84 -10.51 -3.87 8.25
C LYS A 84 -10.34 -4.02 9.76
N VAL A 85 -11.45 -4.14 10.46
CA VAL A 85 -11.55 -4.41 11.90
C VAL A 85 -11.89 -5.87 12.04
N HIS A 86 -11.10 -6.61 12.81
CA HIS A 86 -11.29 -8.03 13.02
C HIS A 86 -11.29 -8.35 14.51
N ASP A 87 -12.35 -9.02 14.95
CA ASP A 87 -12.45 -9.50 16.32
C ASP A 87 -11.52 -10.72 16.50
N LEU A 88 -10.61 -10.60 17.46
CA LEU A 88 -9.71 -11.67 17.86
C LEU A 88 -10.26 -12.42 19.07
N ASN A 89 -10.80 -11.67 20.03
CA ASN A 89 -11.44 -12.17 21.23
C ASN A 89 -12.60 -11.23 21.62
N LYS A 90 -13.41 -11.60 22.63
CA LYS A 90 -14.51 -10.75 23.12
C LYS A 90 -14.07 -9.36 23.58
N SER A 91 -12.82 -9.22 24.02
CA SER A 91 -12.25 -7.99 24.54
C SER A 91 -11.11 -7.42 23.69
N ILE A 92 -10.73 -8.08 22.58
CA ILE A 92 -9.56 -7.72 21.79
C ILE A 92 -9.94 -7.62 20.31
N ILE A 93 -9.63 -6.47 19.73
CA ILE A 93 -9.90 -6.12 18.34
C ILE A 93 -8.59 -5.80 17.65
N LEU A 94 -8.47 -6.25 16.40
CA LEU A 94 -7.34 -5.97 15.51
C LEU A 94 -7.83 -5.11 14.35
N ALA A 95 -7.32 -3.88 14.24
CA ALA A 95 -7.48 -3.04 13.07
C ALA A 95 -6.24 -3.10 12.19
N THR A 96 -6.44 -3.16 10.88
CA THR A 96 -5.34 -3.31 9.92
C THR A 96 -5.46 -2.37 8.72
N ALA A 97 -4.32 -1.98 8.16
CA ALA A 97 -4.20 -1.19 6.94
C ALA A 97 -3.03 -1.70 6.09
N GLY A 98 -3.05 -1.46 4.77
CA GLY A 98 -1.98 -1.92 3.86
C GLY A 98 -2.42 -3.10 2.99
N PHE A 99 -1.52 -4.07 2.80
CA PHE A 99 -1.73 -5.19 1.89
C PHE A 99 -2.82 -6.14 2.40
N TYR A 100 -3.98 -6.15 1.75
CA TYR A 100 -5.14 -6.91 2.24
C TYR A 100 -4.91 -8.42 2.26
N GLY A 101 -4.09 -8.96 1.34
CA GLY A 101 -3.72 -10.38 1.35
C GLY A 101 -2.98 -10.79 2.62
N ASP A 102 -2.05 -9.95 3.08
CA ASP A 102 -1.30 -10.16 4.32
C ASP A 102 -2.17 -9.99 5.56
N VAL A 103 -3.12 -9.04 5.52
CA VAL A 103 -4.13 -8.86 6.60
C VAL A 103 -4.91 -10.14 6.84
N LEU A 104 -5.47 -10.74 5.78
CA LEU A 104 -6.25 -11.97 5.89
C LEU A 104 -5.42 -13.14 6.43
N GLN A 105 -4.16 -13.25 6.00
CA GLN A 105 -3.26 -14.28 6.48
C GLN A 105 -2.87 -14.06 7.95
N LEU A 106 -2.53 -12.83 8.33
CA LEU A 106 -2.17 -12.47 9.70
C LEU A 106 -3.33 -12.75 10.65
N ARG A 107 -4.56 -12.34 10.29
CA ARG A 107 -5.79 -12.64 11.03
C ARG A 107 -5.92 -14.13 11.31
N ARG A 108 -5.83 -14.97 10.26
CA ARG A 108 -5.96 -16.44 10.38
C ARG A 108 -4.90 -17.04 11.31
N VAL A 109 -3.65 -16.59 11.19
CA VAL A 109 -2.56 -17.06 12.04
C VAL A 109 -2.79 -16.68 13.50
N LEU A 110 -3.22 -15.44 13.79
CA LEU A 110 -3.51 -14.98 15.14
C LEU A 110 -4.68 -15.74 15.76
N GLN A 111 -5.79 -15.89 15.01
CA GLN A 111 -6.95 -16.66 15.46
C GLN A 111 -6.60 -18.12 15.78
N ALA A 112 -5.78 -18.77 14.96
CA ALA A 112 -5.33 -20.14 15.23
C ALA A 112 -4.49 -20.22 16.52
N ARG A 113 -3.61 -19.25 16.76
CA ARG A 113 -2.79 -19.18 17.99
C ARG A 113 -3.63 -18.88 19.23
N LEU A 114 -4.63 -18.02 19.12
CA LEU A 114 -5.61 -17.74 20.17
C LEU A 114 -6.41 -18.97 20.54
N HIS A 115 -6.94 -19.68 19.54
CA HIS A 115 -7.66 -20.92 19.75
C HIS A 115 -6.78 -21.99 20.42
N LYS A 116 -5.52 -22.13 19.98
CA LYS A 116 -4.56 -23.04 20.59
C LYS A 116 -4.29 -22.69 22.06
N TYR A 117 -4.04 -21.42 22.36
CA TYR A 117 -3.82 -20.96 23.74
C TYR A 117 -5.01 -21.28 24.64
N ARG A 118 -6.23 -21.00 24.16
CA ARG A 118 -7.45 -21.32 24.90
C ARG A 118 -7.62 -22.81 25.13
N PHE A 119 -7.23 -23.63 24.17
CA PHE A 119 -7.25 -25.08 24.32
C PHE A 119 -6.25 -25.56 25.38
N ASP A 120 -5.02 -25.03 25.35
CA ASP A 120 -3.93 -25.45 26.23
C ASP A 120 -4.14 -24.96 27.69
N TYR A 121 -4.53 -23.70 27.88
CA TYR A 121 -4.62 -23.04 29.19
C TYR A 121 -6.04 -22.91 29.74
N ARG A 122 -7.06 -23.27 28.96
CA ARG A 122 -8.50 -23.14 29.31
C ARG A 122 -8.95 -21.72 29.66
N THR A 123 -8.15 -20.72 29.28
CA THR A 123 -8.42 -19.30 29.48
C THR A 123 -8.19 -18.53 28.18
N ASP A 124 -8.86 -17.39 28.03
CA ASP A 124 -8.64 -16.50 26.90
C ASP A 124 -7.37 -15.63 27.14
N MET A 125 -6.69 -15.18 26.08
CA MET A 125 -5.49 -14.33 26.24
C MET A 125 -5.86 -12.92 26.72
N THR A 126 -5.02 -12.35 27.59
CA THR A 126 -5.03 -10.92 27.93
C THR A 126 -4.51 -10.06 26.78
N VAL A 127 -4.80 -8.76 26.82
CA VAL A 127 -4.42 -7.81 25.76
C VAL A 127 -2.89 -7.75 25.59
N ASP A 128 -2.14 -7.73 26.70
CA ASP A 128 -0.67 -7.69 26.70
C ASP A 128 -0.05 -8.92 26.03
N LEU A 129 -0.54 -10.12 26.37
CA LEU A 129 -0.07 -11.37 25.77
C LEU A 129 -0.37 -11.40 24.26
N CYS A 130 -1.53 -10.86 23.86
CA CYS A 130 -1.89 -10.76 22.46
C CYS A 130 -1.01 -9.73 21.70
N ALA A 131 -0.67 -8.61 22.32
CA ALA A 131 0.25 -7.61 21.77
C ALA A 131 1.67 -8.20 21.57
N GLU A 132 2.16 -8.97 22.54
CA GLU A 132 3.44 -9.66 22.43
C GLU A 132 3.41 -10.74 21.33
N LEU A 133 2.31 -11.49 21.25
CA LEU A 133 2.08 -12.47 20.18
C LEU A 133 2.10 -11.81 18.80
N LEU A 134 1.43 -10.65 18.65
CA LEU A 134 1.42 -9.88 17.41
C LEU A 134 2.83 -9.41 17.04
N SER A 135 3.55 -8.81 17.98
CA SER A 135 4.93 -8.35 17.79
C SER A 135 5.85 -9.48 17.32
N ARG A 136 5.79 -10.64 17.99
CA ARG A 136 6.57 -11.83 17.60
C ARG A 136 6.19 -12.35 16.21
N ASN A 137 4.91 -12.35 15.85
CA ASN A 137 4.46 -12.78 14.51
C ASN A 137 4.98 -11.87 13.40
N LEU A 138 4.91 -10.55 13.61
CA LEU A 138 5.39 -9.56 12.64
C LEU A 138 6.91 -9.67 12.49
N TYR A 139 7.64 -9.78 13.60
CA TYR A 139 9.09 -9.86 13.58
C TYR A 139 9.62 -11.20 13.03
N TYR A 140 8.91 -12.31 13.29
CA TYR A 140 9.31 -13.63 12.79
C TYR A 140 9.49 -13.67 11.27
N ARG A 141 8.73 -12.84 10.52
CA ARG A 141 8.86 -12.73 9.07
C ARG A 141 9.76 -11.58 8.60
N ARG A 142 10.75 -11.15 9.39
CA ARG A 142 11.60 -9.99 9.06
C ARG A 142 12.21 -9.99 7.64
N PHE A 143 12.57 -11.15 7.10
CA PHE A 143 13.18 -11.27 5.76
C PHE A 143 12.16 -11.31 4.61
N PHE A 144 10.87 -11.50 4.92
CA PHE A 144 9.75 -11.40 3.98
C PHE A 144 8.52 -10.91 4.77
N PRO A 145 8.49 -9.62 5.12
CA PRO A 145 7.58 -9.10 6.13
C PRO A 145 6.14 -9.09 5.63
N TYR A 146 5.21 -9.03 6.57
CA TYR A 146 3.85 -8.63 6.22
C TYR A 146 3.85 -7.13 5.86
N TYR A 147 3.24 -6.79 4.74
CA TYR A 147 3.08 -5.41 4.32
C TYR A 147 1.78 -4.81 4.86
N THR A 148 1.64 -4.77 6.19
CA THR A 148 0.43 -4.25 6.85
C THR A 148 0.78 -3.47 8.12
N GLY A 149 0.08 -2.35 8.33
CA GLY A 149 -0.01 -1.71 9.64
C GLY A 149 -1.05 -2.44 10.48
N ALA A 150 -0.64 -2.93 11.65
CA ALA A 150 -1.52 -3.61 12.60
C ALA A 150 -1.65 -2.77 13.87
N LEU A 151 -2.88 -2.48 14.25
CA LEU A 151 -3.25 -1.80 15.48
C LEU A 151 -4.08 -2.78 16.31
N LEU A 152 -3.60 -3.07 17.52
CA LEU A 152 -4.33 -3.88 18.48
C LEU A 152 -4.95 -2.95 19.52
N ALA A 153 -6.21 -3.17 19.84
CA ALA A 153 -6.90 -2.47 20.91
C ALA A 153 -7.73 -3.46 21.72
N GLY A 154 -7.87 -3.20 23.01
CA GLY A 154 -8.68 -4.05 23.88
C GLY A 154 -8.87 -3.49 25.27
N VAL A 155 -9.70 -4.17 26.05
CA VAL A 155 -9.95 -3.85 27.46
C VAL A 155 -9.62 -5.06 28.29
N ASP A 156 -8.83 -4.87 29.34
CA ASP A 156 -8.46 -5.95 30.26
C ASP A 156 -9.52 -6.16 31.35
N GLU A 157 -9.41 -7.25 32.12
CA GLU A 157 -10.36 -7.57 33.19
C GLU A 157 -10.43 -6.50 34.28
N ASP A 158 -9.31 -5.81 34.52
CA ASP A 158 -9.20 -4.69 35.47
C ASP A 158 -9.84 -3.38 34.95
N GLY A 159 -10.48 -3.41 33.78
CA GLY A 159 -11.10 -2.26 33.13
C GLY A 159 -10.12 -1.37 32.36
N LYS A 160 -8.80 -1.55 32.56
CA LYS A 160 -7.79 -0.79 31.85
C LYS A 160 -7.86 -1.08 30.34
N SER A 161 -7.99 -0.02 29.54
CA SER A 161 -7.96 -0.13 28.08
C SER A 161 -6.56 0.13 27.51
N PHE A 162 -6.29 -0.51 26.37
CA PHE A 162 -5.03 -0.44 25.62
C PHE A 162 -5.32 -0.22 24.13
#